data_AF-A0A7J8WGH4-F1
#
_entry.id   AF-A0A7J8WGH4-F1
#
_cell.length_a   1.000
_cell.length_b   1.000
_cell.length_c   1.000
_cell.angle_alpha   90.00
_cell.angle_beta   90.00
_cell.angle_gamma   90.00
#
_symmetry.space_group_name_H-M   'P 1'
#
loop_
_entity.id
_entity.type
_entity.pdbx_description
1 polymer ?
#
loop_
_entity_poly.entity_id
_entity_poly.type
_entity_poly.pdbx_seq_one_letter_code
_entity_poly.pdbx_strand_id
1 'polypeptide(L)'
;MAASISGIGIGLGLSCSSNLSKSLHSSQSSGFRVKMTVSVEDKKKNYTLQKSEEAFNAAKNLMPGGVNSPVRAFKSVGGQPIVIDSVKGSHMWDIDGNEYIDYVGSWGPAIIGHADDEVLAALAETMKKGTSFGAPCLLENVLAEMVISAVPSIEMVRFVNS
;
A
#
# COMPACT_ATOMS: atom_id res chain seq x y z
N MET A 1 12.86 39.28 -28.76
CA MET A 1 14.06 39.82 -28.08
C MET A 1 14.97 38.65 -27.73
N ALA A 2 16.03 38.48 -28.51
CA ALA A 2 17.09 37.52 -28.25
C ALA A 2 18.21 38.23 -27.47
N ALA A 3 18.83 37.55 -26.51
CA ALA A 3 20.15 37.90 -25.99
C ALA A 3 20.86 36.63 -25.54
N SER A 4 21.97 36.36 -26.21
CA SER A 4 22.93 35.27 -26.07
C SER A 4 24.22 35.80 -25.46
N ILE A 5 24.85 35.09 -24.52
CA ILE A 5 26.29 35.20 -24.16
C ILE A 5 26.71 33.84 -23.54
N SER A 6 27.28 32.85 -24.22
CA SER A 6 28.69 32.61 -24.61
C SER A 6 29.77 32.78 -23.52
N GLY A 7 30.39 31.67 -23.11
CA GLY A 7 31.57 31.63 -22.24
C GLY A 7 32.45 30.40 -22.50
N ILE A 8 33.40 30.57 -23.42
CA ILE A 8 34.61 29.77 -23.73
C ILE A 8 35.69 30.25 -22.71
N GLY A 9 36.69 29.54 -22.19
CA GLY A 9 37.44 28.31 -22.51
C GLY A 9 38.90 28.50 -22.02
N ILE A 10 39.79 27.56 -22.40
CA ILE A 10 41.28 27.58 -22.29
C ILE A 10 41.83 27.03 -20.94
N GLY A 11 42.77 26.09 -20.86
CA GLY A 11 43.66 25.44 -21.83
C GLY A 11 45.05 25.17 -21.20
N LEU A 12 45.88 24.37 -21.88
CA LEU A 12 47.30 23.95 -21.65
C LEU A 12 47.41 22.47 -21.22
N GLY A 13 47.98 21.52 -21.98
CA GLY A 13 48.85 21.55 -23.17
C GLY A 13 50.26 21.04 -22.81
N LEU A 14 50.70 19.91 -23.40
CA LEU A 14 52.10 19.44 -23.63
C LEU A 14 52.03 17.94 -24.08
N SER A 15 52.06 17.61 -25.38
CA SER A 15 53.22 17.38 -26.26
C SER A 15 54.07 16.13 -25.93
N CYS A 16 54.07 15.13 -26.82
CA CYS A 16 55.21 14.74 -27.69
C CYS A 16 55.14 13.27 -28.13
N SER A 17 55.48 13.04 -29.39
CA SER A 17 55.40 11.80 -30.17
C SER A 17 56.50 10.76 -29.84
N SER A 18 56.20 9.46 -29.99
CA SER A 18 57.09 8.50 -30.67
C SER A 18 56.40 7.16 -30.96
N ASN A 19 56.70 6.63 -32.14
CA ASN A 19 56.15 5.45 -32.80
C ASN A 19 56.55 4.09 -32.17
N LEU A 20 55.58 3.16 -32.21
CA LEU A 20 55.66 1.76 -32.67
C LEU A 20 56.67 0.79 -32.00
N SER A 21 56.16 -0.16 -31.19
CA SER A 21 56.50 -1.58 -31.35
C SER A 21 55.47 -2.48 -30.69
N LYS A 22 55.07 -3.54 -31.40
CA LYS A 22 54.05 -4.53 -31.06
C LYS A 22 54.43 -5.37 -29.84
N SER A 23 53.46 -5.66 -28.97
CA SER A 23 53.39 -6.94 -28.25
C SER A 23 51.94 -7.24 -27.87
N LEU A 24 51.35 -8.23 -28.53
CA LEU A 24 50.10 -8.87 -28.16
C LEU A 24 50.36 -9.73 -26.93
N HIS A 25 49.83 -9.40 -25.75
CA HIS A 25 49.64 -10.36 -24.65
C HIS A 25 48.28 -10.12 -23.99
N SER A 26 47.59 -11.23 -23.72
CA SER A 26 46.19 -11.36 -23.34
C SER A 26 45.72 -10.47 -22.19
N SER A 27 44.66 -9.70 -22.41
CA SER A 27 43.91 -9.00 -21.36
C SER A 27 43.16 -10.01 -20.48
N GLN A 28 43.70 -10.34 -19.32
CA GLN A 28 42.88 -10.85 -18.22
C GLN A 28 42.24 -9.64 -17.54
N SER A 29 40.93 -9.45 -17.77
CA SER A 29 40.13 -8.47 -17.06
C SER A 29 40.02 -8.88 -15.59
N SER A 30 40.75 -8.20 -14.72
CA SER A 30 40.57 -8.31 -13.27
C SER A 30 39.26 -7.63 -12.90
N GLY A 31 38.14 -8.36 -13.03
CA GLY A 31 36.83 -7.90 -12.62
C GLY A 31 36.83 -7.60 -11.12
N PHE A 32 36.75 -6.32 -10.77
CA PHE A 32 36.53 -5.87 -9.40
C PHE A 32 35.11 -6.28 -8.99
N ARG A 33 34.99 -7.34 -8.19
CA ARG A 33 33.72 -7.88 -7.74
C ARG A 33 33.28 -7.14 -6.48
N VAL A 34 32.41 -6.14 -6.64
CA VAL A 34 31.74 -5.50 -5.50
C VAL A 34 30.86 -6.54 -4.82
N LYS A 35 31.22 -6.92 -3.60
CA LYS A 35 30.43 -7.82 -2.76
C LYS A 35 29.42 -6.97 -2.01
N MET A 36 28.20 -6.88 -2.55
CA MET A 36 27.07 -6.26 -1.85
C MET A 36 26.63 -7.23 -0.74
N THR A 37 27.06 -6.98 0.49
CA THR A 37 26.59 -7.72 1.66
C THR A 37 25.35 -7.03 2.17
N VAL A 38 24.17 -7.64 1.98
CA VAL A 38 22.95 -7.24 2.69
C VAL A 38 23.00 -7.93 4.04
N SER A 39 23.23 -7.15 5.09
CA SER A 39 23.02 -7.60 6.47
C SER A 39 21.51 -7.65 6.71
N VAL A 40 20.90 -8.82 6.58
CA VAL A 40 19.54 -9.04 7.07
C VAL A 40 19.65 -9.32 8.56
N GLU A 41 19.30 -8.33 9.37
CA GLU A 41 19.12 -8.54 10.80
C GLU A 41 17.80 -9.28 11.01
N ASP A 42 17.87 -10.61 11.11
CA ASP A 42 16.74 -11.48 11.44
C ASP A 42 16.30 -11.25 12.90
N LYS A 43 15.59 -10.14 13.15
CA LYS A 43 14.79 -10.01 14.38
C LYS A 43 13.66 -11.03 14.29
N LYS A 44 13.85 -12.16 14.97
CA LYS A 44 12.83 -13.21 15.14
C LYS A 44 11.63 -12.62 15.91
N LYS A 45 10.67 -12.02 15.20
CA LYS A 45 9.36 -11.65 15.76
C LYS A 45 8.70 -12.95 16.23
N ASN A 46 8.33 -13.03 17.50
CA ASN A 46 7.63 -14.18 18.05
C ASN A 46 6.15 -14.04 17.74
N TYR A 47 5.65 -14.82 16.79
CA TYR A 47 4.24 -14.84 16.40
C TYR A 47 3.38 -15.41 17.53
N THR A 48 2.30 -14.71 17.88
CA THR A 48 1.35 -15.14 18.93
C THR A 48 -0.06 -14.66 18.59
N LEU A 49 -1.08 -15.42 18.99
CA LEU A 49 -2.51 -15.08 18.80
C LEU A 49 -3.28 -15.11 20.14
N GLN A 50 -2.59 -15.02 21.28
CA GLN A 50 -3.19 -15.20 22.60
C GLN A 50 -4.34 -14.20 22.86
N LYS A 51 -4.17 -12.92 22.49
CA LYS A 51 -5.22 -11.94 22.67
C LYS A 51 -6.39 -12.19 21.71
N SER A 52 -6.09 -12.56 20.46
CA SER A 52 -7.12 -12.94 19.47
C SER A 52 -7.96 -14.13 19.94
N GLU A 53 -7.32 -15.16 20.52
CA GLU A 53 -7.99 -16.30 21.13
C GLU A 53 -8.92 -15.88 22.28
N GLU A 54 -8.42 -15.09 23.22
CA GLU A 54 -9.19 -14.59 24.36
C GLU A 54 -10.41 -13.77 23.90
N ALA A 55 -10.20 -12.80 23.00
CA ALA A 55 -11.25 -11.93 22.47
C ALA A 55 -12.32 -12.74 21.71
N PHE A 56 -11.92 -13.71 20.90
CA PHE A 56 -12.86 -14.54 20.14
C PHE A 56 -13.62 -15.52 21.03
N ASN A 57 -12.99 -16.04 22.09
CA ASN A 57 -13.67 -16.85 23.09
C ASN A 57 -14.80 -16.07 23.78
N ALA A 58 -14.56 -14.81 24.12
CA ALA A 58 -15.62 -13.93 24.59
C ALA A 58 -16.70 -13.69 23.52
N ALA A 59 -16.30 -13.41 22.28
CA ALA A 59 -17.22 -13.12 21.17
C ALA A 59 -18.20 -14.27 20.86
N LYS A 60 -17.79 -15.54 21.01
CA LYS A 60 -18.67 -16.71 20.81
C LYS A 60 -19.89 -16.73 21.73
N ASN A 61 -19.82 -16.06 22.89
CA ASN A 61 -20.94 -15.94 23.82
C ASN A 61 -21.85 -14.73 23.50
N LEU A 62 -21.43 -13.86 22.58
CA LEU A 62 -22.12 -12.60 22.24
C LEU A 62 -22.77 -12.66 20.86
N MET A 63 -22.12 -13.33 19.90
CA MET A 63 -22.56 -13.41 18.50
C MET A 63 -22.58 -14.87 18.04
N PRO A 64 -23.54 -15.27 17.17
CA PRO A 64 -23.57 -16.62 16.62
C PRO A 64 -22.25 -17.00 15.93
N GLY A 65 -21.55 -17.99 16.48
CA GLY A 65 -20.23 -18.39 15.97
C GLY A 65 -19.12 -17.35 16.19
N GLY A 66 -19.35 -16.34 17.04
CA GLY A 66 -18.40 -15.29 17.38
C GLY A 66 -18.20 -14.21 16.31
N VAL A 67 -19.05 -14.15 15.28
CA VAL A 67 -18.83 -13.29 14.11
C VAL A 67 -20.11 -12.66 13.55
N ASN A 68 -19.97 -11.54 12.84
CA ASN A 68 -21.05 -10.88 12.07
C ASN A 68 -21.11 -11.31 10.59
N SER A 69 -20.19 -12.17 10.14
CA SER A 69 -20.22 -12.79 8.80
C SER A 69 -19.54 -14.17 8.84
N PRO A 70 -20.15 -15.24 8.31
CA PRO A 70 -19.69 -16.62 8.52
C PRO A 70 -18.23 -16.88 8.14
N VAL A 71 -17.73 -16.26 7.07
CA VAL A 71 -16.35 -16.46 6.59
C VAL A 71 -15.31 -16.03 7.61
N ARG A 72 -15.64 -15.06 8.47
CA ARG A 72 -14.75 -14.53 9.51
C ARG A 72 -14.48 -15.53 10.64
N ALA A 73 -15.24 -16.63 10.71
CA ALA A 73 -15.04 -17.67 11.73
C ALA A 73 -13.96 -18.69 11.35
N PHE A 74 -13.31 -18.54 10.17
CA PHE A 74 -12.17 -19.36 9.72
C PHE A 74 -12.42 -20.87 9.66
N LYS A 75 -13.69 -21.30 9.66
CA LYS A 75 -14.08 -22.73 9.67
C LYS A 75 -13.52 -23.52 8.49
N SER A 76 -13.34 -22.90 7.33
CA SER A 76 -12.81 -23.54 6.12
C SER A 76 -11.29 -23.78 6.16
N VAL A 77 -10.57 -23.04 6.99
CA VAL A 77 -9.09 -23.12 7.11
C VAL A 77 -8.66 -23.78 8.42
N GLY A 78 -9.61 -24.22 9.25
CA GLY A 78 -9.35 -24.98 10.48
C GLY A 78 -8.63 -24.19 11.58
N GLY A 79 -8.56 -22.86 11.45
CA GLY A 79 -7.81 -21.96 12.34
C GLY A 79 -8.67 -21.07 13.22
N GLN A 80 -8.01 -20.39 14.16
CA GLN A 80 -8.60 -19.37 15.02
C GLN A 80 -8.66 -18.02 14.27
N PRO A 81 -9.81 -17.32 14.26
CA PRO A 81 -9.89 -15.97 13.71
C PRO A 81 -8.89 -15.00 14.35
N ILE A 82 -8.26 -14.21 13.50
CA ILE A 82 -7.33 -13.13 13.86
C ILE A 82 -8.16 -11.87 14.10
N VAL A 83 -8.00 -11.23 15.26
CA VAL A 83 -8.72 -10.00 15.60
C VAL A 83 -7.88 -8.80 15.23
N ILE A 84 -8.40 -7.96 14.34
CA ILE A 84 -7.67 -6.84 13.74
C ILE A 84 -7.77 -5.59 14.60
N ASP A 85 -6.65 -4.92 14.81
CA ASP A 85 -6.56 -3.63 15.50
C ASP A 85 -6.60 -2.47 14.50
N SER A 86 -5.70 -2.49 13.51
CA SER A 86 -5.49 -1.37 12.59
C SER A 86 -5.03 -1.81 11.21
N VAL A 87 -5.22 -0.93 10.23
CA VAL A 87 -4.87 -1.15 8.82
C VAL A 87 -4.33 0.15 8.21
N LYS A 88 -3.35 0.06 7.30
CA LYS A 88 -2.80 1.20 6.55
C LYS A 88 -2.11 0.72 5.29
N GLY A 89 -2.41 1.34 4.14
CA GLY A 89 -1.88 0.94 2.85
C GLY A 89 -2.18 -0.53 2.56
N SER A 90 -1.17 -1.33 2.26
CA SER A 90 -1.29 -2.78 2.04
C SER A 90 -1.11 -3.62 3.32
N HIS A 91 -1.10 -3.01 4.50
CA HIS A 91 -0.76 -3.68 5.75
C HIS A 91 -1.93 -3.69 6.74
N MET A 92 -1.92 -4.74 7.57
CA MET A 92 -2.86 -4.97 8.65
C MET A 92 -2.11 -5.39 9.91
N TRP A 93 -2.54 -4.89 11.06
CA TRP A 93 -2.01 -5.25 12.37
C TRP A 93 -3.12 -5.86 13.22
N ASP A 94 -2.84 -7.02 13.81
CA ASP A 94 -3.76 -7.64 14.77
C ASP A 94 -3.55 -7.09 16.19
N ILE A 95 -4.44 -7.45 17.10
CA ILE A 95 -4.37 -7.01 18.51
C ILE A 95 -3.17 -7.59 19.28
N ASP A 96 -2.54 -8.63 18.73
CA ASP A 96 -1.31 -9.25 19.24
C ASP A 96 -0.04 -8.50 18.75
N GLY A 97 -0.19 -7.58 17.80
CA GLY A 97 0.90 -6.76 17.22
C GLY A 97 1.60 -7.42 16.04
N ASN A 98 1.06 -8.52 15.50
CA ASN A 98 1.54 -9.11 14.27
C ASN A 98 1.17 -8.22 13.08
N GLU A 99 2.04 -8.19 12.09
CA GLU A 99 1.85 -7.41 10.87
C GLU A 99 1.73 -8.35 9.68
N TYR A 100 0.79 -8.04 8.80
CA TYR A 100 0.47 -8.84 7.62
C TYR A 100 0.43 -7.94 6.39
N ILE A 101 0.94 -8.46 5.26
CA ILE A 101 0.60 -7.93 3.94
C ILE A 101 -0.80 -8.44 3.63
N ASP A 102 -1.75 -7.52 3.47
CA ASP A 102 -3.17 -7.85 3.31
C ASP A 102 -3.54 -8.04 1.82
N TYR A 103 -3.93 -9.26 1.48
CA TYR A 103 -4.50 -9.62 0.18
C TYR A 103 -6.04 -9.81 0.23
N VAL A 104 -6.67 -9.62 1.40
CA VAL A 104 -8.12 -9.64 1.55
C VAL A 104 -8.70 -8.29 1.16
N GLY A 105 -8.06 -7.16 1.51
CA GLY A 105 -8.48 -5.82 1.10
C GLY A 105 -9.90 -5.48 1.57
N SER A 106 -10.28 -5.95 2.76
CA SER A 106 -11.65 -5.92 3.27
C SER A 106 -12.71 -6.53 2.33
N TRP A 107 -12.33 -7.55 1.56
CA TRP A 107 -13.16 -8.20 0.53
C TRP A 107 -13.42 -7.33 -0.71
N GLY A 108 -12.57 -6.32 -0.97
CA GLY A 108 -12.64 -5.49 -2.18
C GLY A 108 -12.53 -3.97 -1.98
N PRO A 109 -13.16 -3.35 -0.96
CA PRO A 109 -13.22 -1.88 -0.83
C PRO A 109 -11.87 -1.17 -0.75
N ALA A 110 -10.85 -1.82 -0.20
CA ALA A 110 -9.54 -1.21 0.03
C ALA A 110 -8.62 -1.21 -1.21
N ILE A 111 -9.17 -0.92 -2.40
CA ILE A 111 -8.42 -0.99 -3.67
C ILE A 111 -7.26 0.01 -3.75
N ILE A 112 -7.42 1.19 -3.15
CA ILE A 112 -6.36 2.21 -3.06
C ILE A 112 -5.47 2.05 -1.81
N GLY A 113 -5.64 0.95 -1.07
CA GLY A 113 -5.04 0.74 0.25
C GLY A 113 -5.95 1.20 1.39
N HIS A 114 -5.71 0.61 2.56
CA HIS A 114 -6.44 0.93 3.78
C HIS A 114 -6.08 2.30 4.33
N ALA A 115 -7.05 2.98 4.96
CA ALA A 115 -6.84 4.24 5.67
C ALA A 115 -6.07 5.28 4.84
N ASP A 116 -6.46 5.45 3.57
CA ASP A 116 -5.92 6.47 2.69
C ASP A 116 -6.11 7.87 3.29
N ASP A 117 -5.06 8.70 3.21
CA ASP A 117 -5.04 9.99 3.92
C ASP A 117 -6.02 11.02 3.32
N GLU A 118 -6.27 10.97 2.01
CA GLU A 118 -7.25 11.83 1.35
C GLU A 118 -8.68 11.43 1.73
N VAL A 119 -8.98 10.13 1.71
CA VAL A 119 -10.28 9.59 2.15
C VAL A 119 -10.54 9.92 3.63
N LEU A 120 -9.56 9.74 4.51
CA LEU A 120 -9.69 10.07 5.93
C LEU A 120 -9.94 11.57 6.14
N ALA A 121 -9.24 12.44 5.41
CA ALA A 121 -9.46 13.88 5.48
C ALA A 121 -10.89 14.27 5.01
N ALA A 122 -11.37 13.68 3.92
CA ALA A 122 -12.72 13.91 3.41
C ALA A 122 -13.81 13.45 4.40
N LEU A 123 -13.62 12.30 5.03
CA LEU A 123 -14.51 11.80 6.10
C LEU A 123 -14.50 12.75 7.30
N ALA A 124 -13.32 13.18 7.76
CA ALA A 124 -13.15 14.08 8.90
C ALA A 124 -13.81 15.45 8.67
N GLU A 125 -13.75 15.99 7.46
CA GLU A 125 -14.44 17.25 7.15
C GLU A 125 -15.95 17.05 7.03
N THR A 126 -16.41 15.97 6.40
CA THR A 126 -17.83 15.69 6.21
C THR A 126 -18.54 15.46 7.54
N MET A 127 -17.93 14.70 8.46
CA MET A 127 -18.57 14.34 9.74
C MET A 127 -18.86 15.55 10.64
N LYS A 128 -18.15 16.69 10.46
CA LYS A 128 -18.41 17.94 11.19
C LYS A 128 -19.81 18.51 10.90
N LYS A 129 -20.42 18.13 9.77
CA LYS A 129 -21.76 18.58 9.35
C LYS A 129 -22.86 17.60 9.77
N GLY A 130 -22.51 16.47 10.41
CA GLY A 130 -23.41 15.35 10.69
C GLY A 130 -23.26 14.22 9.66
N THR A 131 -23.56 12.99 10.08
CA THR A 131 -23.33 11.77 9.27
C THR A 131 -24.59 11.19 8.62
N SER A 132 -25.77 11.69 8.97
CA SER A 132 -27.04 11.29 8.38
C SER A 132 -28.06 12.42 8.52
N PHE A 133 -28.78 12.71 7.44
CA PHE A 133 -29.71 13.86 7.37
C PHE A 133 -31.19 13.47 7.24
N GLY A 134 -31.49 12.25 6.75
CA GLY A 134 -32.87 11.87 6.42
C GLY A 134 -33.51 12.69 5.29
N ALA A 135 -32.69 13.46 4.56
CA ALA A 135 -33.07 14.33 3.46
C ALA A 135 -31.93 14.37 2.41
N PRO A 136 -32.21 14.77 1.15
CA PRO A 136 -31.19 14.82 0.10
C PRO A 136 -30.03 15.77 0.39
N CYS A 137 -28.84 15.45 -0.13
CA CYS A 137 -27.62 16.26 -0.06
C CYS A 137 -26.86 16.28 -1.40
N LEU A 138 -26.04 17.32 -1.62
CA LEU A 138 -25.31 17.49 -2.88
C LEU A 138 -24.30 16.38 -3.18
N LEU A 139 -23.79 15.70 -2.15
CA LEU A 139 -22.83 14.59 -2.33
C LEU A 139 -23.47 13.39 -3.03
N GLU A 140 -24.79 13.18 -2.89
CA GLU A 140 -25.51 12.13 -3.63
C GLU A 140 -25.49 12.39 -5.14
N ASN A 141 -25.66 13.65 -5.56
CA ASN A 141 -25.60 14.04 -6.97
C ASN A 141 -24.19 13.83 -7.54
N VAL A 142 -23.16 14.30 -6.83
CA VAL A 142 -21.76 14.15 -7.26
C VAL A 142 -21.41 12.67 -7.45
N LEU A 143 -21.75 11.82 -6.49
CA LEU A 143 -21.47 10.38 -6.61
C LEU A 143 -22.28 9.72 -7.73
N ALA A 144 -23.54 10.13 -7.94
CA ALA A 144 -24.37 9.60 -9.02
C ALA A 144 -23.77 9.91 -10.41
N GLU A 145 -23.34 11.15 -10.63
CA GLU A 145 -22.68 11.57 -11.88
C GLU A 145 -21.39 10.78 -12.12
N MET A 146 -20.57 10.60 -11.08
CA MET A 146 -19.33 9.81 -11.18
C MET A 146 -19.61 8.35 -11.55
N VAL A 147 -20.61 7.70 -10.95
CA VAL A 147 -20.97 6.31 -11.23
C VAL A 147 -21.52 6.15 -12.66
N ILE A 148 -22.44 7.01 -13.08
CA ILE A 148 -23.00 7.03 -14.43
C ILE A 148 -21.88 7.20 -15.46
N SER A 149 -20.93 8.11 -15.20
CA SER A 149 -19.79 8.32 -16.09
C SER A 149 -18.83 7.13 -16.13
N ALA A 150 -18.66 6.40 -15.03
CA ALA A 150 -17.68 5.31 -14.92
C ALA A 150 -18.18 3.99 -15.54
N VAL A 151 -19.50 3.75 -15.53
CA VAL A 151 -20.09 2.47 -15.95
C VAL A 151 -21.08 2.70 -17.10
N PRO A 152 -20.72 2.38 -18.36
CA PRO A 152 -21.49 2.78 -19.54
C PRO A 152 -22.96 2.32 -19.60
N SER A 153 -23.31 1.25 -18.89
CA SER A 153 -24.68 0.72 -18.88
C SER A 153 -25.61 1.45 -17.89
N ILE A 154 -25.08 2.31 -17.02
CA ILE A 154 -25.86 2.97 -15.97
C ILE A 154 -26.25 4.36 -16.45
N GLU A 155 -27.50 4.54 -16.87
CA GLU A 155 -28.07 5.85 -17.23
C GLU A 155 -28.68 6.59 -16.03
N MET A 156 -29.07 5.85 -14.99
CA MET A 156 -29.61 6.36 -13.74
C MET A 156 -29.27 5.39 -12.61
N VAL A 157 -28.94 5.91 -11.42
CA VAL A 157 -28.51 5.10 -10.27
C VAL A 157 -29.33 5.41 -9.01
N ARG A 158 -29.51 4.40 -8.16
CA ARG A 158 -30.06 4.51 -6.81
C ARG A 158 -29.08 3.87 -5.82
N PHE A 159 -28.66 4.62 -4.81
CA PHE A 159 -27.81 4.08 -3.74
C PHE A 159 -28.62 3.31 -2.70
N VAL A 160 -28.02 2.25 -2.17
CA VAL A 160 -28.52 1.37 -1.10
C VAL A 160 -27.36 0.99 -0.17
N ASN A 161 -27.62 0.22 0.90
CA ASN A 161 -26.63 -0.02 1.95
C ASN A 161 -25.96 -1.42 1.92
N SER A 162 -26.33 -2.30 0.97
CA SER A 162 -25.71 -3.63 0.76
C SER A 162 -26.06 -4.22 -0.59
#